data_AF-Q3AA85-F1
#
_entry.id   AF-Q3AA85-F1
#
_cell.length_a   1.000
_cell.length_b   1.000
_cell.length_c   1.000
_cell.angle_alpha   90.00
_cell.angle_beta   90.00
_cell.angle_gamma   90.00
#
_symmetry.space_group_name_H-M   'P 1'
#
loop_
_entity.id
_entity.type
_entity.pdbx_description
1 polymer ?
#
loop_
_entity_poly.entity_id
_entity_poly.type
_entity_poly.pdbx_seq_one_letter_code
_entity_poly.pdbx_strand_id
1 'polypeptide(L)' 'MKRVNKNKFIFEGDVVEITSVPGEELRMGITLTIERRGTKWLITDVKQKP' A
#
# COMPACT_ATOMS: atom_id res chain seq x y z
N MET A 1 6.76 -7.08 2.29
CA MET A 1 7.27 -6.42 1.06
C MET A 1 8.05 -7.42 0.22
N LYS A 2 7.68 -7.59 -1.05
CA LYS A 2 8.30 -8.52 -2.00
C LYS A 2 8.92 -7.74 -3.16
N ARG A 3 10.20 -7.94 -3.42
CA ARG A 3 10.87 -7.41 -4.61
C ARG A 3 10.52 -8.28 -5.81
N VAL A 4 9.94 -7.68 -6.85
CA VAL A 4 9.67 -8.37 -8.12
C VAL A 4 10.89 -8.27 -9.03
N ASN A 5 11.48 -7.08 -9.13
CA ASN A 5 12.75 -6.85 -9.81
C ASN A 5 13.42 -5.55 -9.30
N LYS A 6 14.45 -5.05 -10.01
CA LYS A 6 15.17 -3.82 -9.62
C LYS A 6 14.34 -2.53 -9.65
N ASN A 7 13.23 -2.53 -10.37
CA ASN A 7 12.36 -1.39 -10.64
C ASN A 7 10.91 -1.62 -10.19
N LYS A 8 10.60 -2.74 -9.52
CA LYS A 8 9.24 -3.10 -9.14
C LYS A 8 9.19 -3.84 -7.81
N PHE A 9 8.31 -3.38 -6.92
CA PHE A 9 8.03 -3.96 -5.62
C PHE A 9 6.53 -4.18 -5.46
N ILE A 10 6.18 -5.20 -4.68
CA ILE A 10 4.83 -5.43 -4.17
C ILE A 10 4.89 -5.27 -2.66
N PHE A 11 4.09 -4.37 -2.11
CA PHE A 11 3.97 -4.14 -0.68
C PHE A 11 2.59 -4.60 -0.21
N GLU A 12 2.55 -5.33 0.89
CA GLU A 12 1.31 -5.75 1.55
C GLU A 12 1.37 -5.23 2.98
N GLY A 13 0.26 -4.67 3.45
CA GLY A 13 0.13 -4.12 4.78
C GLY A 13 -1.29 -3.63 5.04
N ASP A 14 -1.51 -2.96 6.16
CA ASP A 14 -2.80 -2.39 6.53
C ASP A 14 -2.76 -0.87 6.45
N VAL A 15 -3.87 -0.28 6.01
CA VAL A 15 -4.18 1.13 6.28
C VAL A 15 -5.08 1.16 7.50
N VAL A 16 -4.71 1.98 8.48
CA VAL A 16 -5.52 2.24 9.66
C VAL A 16 -5.96 3.69 9.61
N GLU A 17 -7.25 3.93 9.44
CA GLU A 17 -7.84 5.25 9.55
C GLU A 17 -8.35 5.42 10.99
N ILE A 18 -7.72 6.35 11.72
CA ILE A 18 -8.09 6.70 13.08
C ILE A 18 -9.09 7.85 13.02
N THR A 19 -10.30 7.61 13.49
CA THR A 19 -11.34 8.64 13.58
C THR A 19 -11.31 9.32 14.95
N SER A 20 -12.06 10.42 15.11
CA SER A 20 -12.20 11.11 16.40
C SER A 20 -13.06 10.34 17.41
N VAL A 21 -13.70 9.23 17.01
CA VAL A 21 -14.55 8.42 17.87
C VAL A 21 -13.71 7.27 18.44
N PRO A 22 -13.49 7.21 19.77
CA PRO A 22 -12.73 6.13 20.38
C PRO A 22 -13.34 4.77 20.07
N GLY A 23 -12.53 3.87 19.51
CA GLY A 23 -12.96 2.51 19.14
C GLY A 23 -13.46 2.36 17.71
N GLU A 24 -13.64 3.45 16.95
CA GLU A 24 -13.88 3.41 15.50
C GLU A 24 -12.56 3.58 14.74
N GLU A 25 -11.82 2.48 14.64
CA GLU A 25 -10.69 2.36 13.72
C GLU A 25 -11.14 1.58 12.48
N LEU A 26 -11.01 2.18 11.29
CA LEU A 26 -11.18 1.44 10.04
C LEU A 26 -9.83 0.86 9.65
N ARG A 27 -9.72 -0.47 9.72
CA ARG A 27 -8.55 -1.20 9.25
C ARG A 27 -8.88 -1.87 7.92
N MET A 28 -8.10 -1.57 6.89
CA MET A 28 -8.23 -2.20 5.57
C MET A 28 -6.90 -2.78 5.12
N GLY A 29 -6.92 -4.04 4.68
CA GLY A 29 -5.76 -4.67 4.07
C GLY A 29 -5.51 -4.09 2.68
N ILE A 30 -4.27 -3.75 2.37
CA ILE A 30 -3.86 -3.20 1.08
C ILE A 30 -2.70 -3.97 0.47
N THR A 31 -2.71 -4.06 -0.85
CA THR A 31 -1.58 -4.48 -1.66
C THR A 31 -1.24 -3.38 -2.65
N LEU A 32 -0.03 -2.84 -2.57
CA LEU A 32 0.49 -1.79 -3.44
C LEU A 32 1.50 -2.37 -4.42
N THR A 33 1.40 -1.96 -5.68
CA THR A 33 2.49 -2.13 -6.65
C THR A 33 3.24 -0.81 -6.77
N ILE A 34 4.55 -0.85 -6.53
CA ILE A 34 5.43 0.31 -6.60
C ILE A 34 6.42 0.09 -7.75
N GLU A 35 6.43 1.00 -8.72
CA GLU A 35 7.29 0.95 -9.89
C GLU A 35 8.18 2.18 -10.01
N ARG A 36 9.43 1.98 -10.45
CA ARG A 36 10.37 3.06 -10.75
C ARG A 36 10.10 3.59 -12.14
N ARG A 37 9.80 4.89 -12.24
CA ARG A 37 9.73 5.63 -13.51
C ARG A 37 10.77 6.75 -13.50
N GLY A 38 11.84 6.57 -14.27
CA GLY A 38 13.01 7.46 -14.24
C GLY A 38 13.67 7.48 -12.87
N THR A 39 13.70 8.65 -12.23
CA THR A 39 14.27 8.86 -10.89
C THR A 39 13.25 8.70 -9.76
N LYS A 40 11.96 8.57 -10.07
CA LYS A 40 10.88 8.51 -9.06
C LYS A 40 10.36 7.09 -8.87
N TRP A 41 9.94 6.79 -7.65
CA TRP A 41 9.14 5.61 -7.32
C TRP A 41 7.69 6.03 -7.20
N LEU A 42 6.81 5.34 -7.92
CA LEU A 42 5.39 5.67 -7.99
C LEU A 42 4.58 4.43 -7.60
N ILE A 43 3.48 4.66 -6.88
CA ILE A 43 2.44 3.64 -6.71
C ILE A 43 1.67 3.57 -8.03
N THR A 44 1.66 2.40 -8.67
CA THR A 44 1.03 2.20 -9.98
C THR A 44 -0.20 1.31 -9.93
N ASP A 45 -0.41 0.57 -8.84
CA ASP A 45 -1.61 -0.24 -8.60
C ASP A 45 -1.88 -0.33 -7.10
N VAL A 46 -3.17 -0.35 -6.74
CA VAL A 46 -3.65 -0.46 -5.36
C VAL A 46 -4.80 -1.45 -5.35
N LYS A 47 -4.65 -2.53 -4.58
CA LYS A 47 -5.72 -3.50 -4.33
C LYS A 47 -6.10 -3.46 -2.87
N GLN A 48 -7.36 -3.21 -2.60
CA GLN A 48 -7.93 -3.28 -1.26
C GLN A 48 -8.48 -4.68 -1.04
N LYS A 49 -8.27 -5.21 0.17
CA LYS A 49 -8.94 -6.41 0.66
C LYS A 49 -9.83 -5.97 1.82
N PRO A 50 -11.15 -6.24 1.76
CA PRO A 50 -12.05 -5.99 2.87
C PRO A 50 -11.66 -6.83 4.09
#